data_AF-A0A1Z4QQG8-F1
#
_entry.id   AF-A0A1Z4QQG8-F1
#
_cell.length_a   1.000
_cell.length_b   1.000
_cell.length_c   1.000
_cell.angle_alpha   90.00
_cell.angle_beta   90.00
_cell.angle_gamma   90.00
#
_symmetry.space_group_name_H-M   'P 1'
#
loop_
_entity.id
_entity.type
_entity.pdbx_description
1 polymer ?
#
loop_
_entity_poly.entity_id
_entity_poly.type
_entity_poly.pdbx_seq_one_letter_code
_entity_poly.pdbx_strand_id
1 'polypeptide(L)'
;MYEQFIDFEGIFNLAFKHTEELIELGFDISDPCGVTELEWTANKYPEIAERCNNALLELIEKQAKLNPNLGKIIYSDDDLDSF
;
A
#
# COMPACT_ATOMS: atom_id res chain seq x y z
N MET A 1 35.75 -10.73 0.05
CA MET A 1 34.67 -9.73 -0.05
C MET A 1 33.40 -10.55 -0.27
N TYR A 2 32.52 -10.63 0.71
CA TYR A 2 31.26 -11.38 0.55
C TYR A 2 30.27 -10.45 -0.16
N GLU A 3 29.83 -10.84 -1.34
CA GLU A 3 28.76 -10.18 -2.08
C GLU A 3 27.44 -10.55 -1.38
N GLN A 4 26.78 -9.59 -0.73
CA GLN A 4 25.44 -9.82 -0.20
C GLN A 4 24.48 -9.85 -1.38
N PHE A 5 24.06 -11.05 -1.76
CA PHE A 5 22.96 -11.22 -2.71
C PHE A 5 21.66 -10.85 -2.02
N ILE A 6 21.05 -9.75 -2.46
CA ILE A 6 19.72 -9.33 -2.02
C ILE A 6 18.71 -9.98 -2.96
N ASP A 7 17.82 -10.81 -2.41
CA ASP A 7 16.71 -11.40 -3.15
C ASP A 7 15.54 -10.41 -3.24
N PHE A 8 15.61 -9.52 -4.22
CA PHE A 8 14.58 -8.51 -4.47
C PHE A 8 13.22 -9.11 -4.83
N GLU A 9 13.19 -10.28 -5.48
CA GLU A 9 11.93 -10.94 -5.86
C GLU A 9 11.23 -11.51 -4.62
N GLY A 10 11.97 -12.20 -3.75
CA GLY A 10 11.46 -12.70 -2.48
C GLY A 10 10.96 -11.57 -1.57
N ILE A 11 11.72 -10.47 -1.49
CA ILE A 11 11.33 -9.28 -0.72
C ILE A 11 10.04 -8.66 -1.26
N PHE A 12 9.95 -8.45 -2.57
CA PHE A 12 8.75 -7.90 -3.20
C PHE A 12 7.52 -8.77 -2.96
N ASN A 13 7.62 -10.07 -3.21
CA ASN A 13 6.49 -11.00 -3.09
C ASN A 13 5.97 -11.09 -1.65
N LEU A 14 6.87 -11.02 -0.66
CA LEU A 14 6.48 -10.98 0.75
C LEU A 14 5.73 -9.69 1.11
N ALA A 15 6.28 -8.54 0.70
CA ALA A 15 5.65 -7.24 0.96
C ALA A 15 4.28 -7.11 0.28
N PHE A 16 4.16 -7.62 -0.96
CA PHE A 16 2.92 -7.66 -1.70
C PHE A 16 1.86 -8.49 -0.97
N LYS A 17 2.22 -9.71 -0.54
CA LYS A 17 1.30 -10.61 0.19
C LYS A 17 0.84 -10.02 1.52
N HIS A 18 1.74 -9.41 2.29
CA HIS A 18 1.34 -8.73 3.54
C HIS A 18 0.38 -7.57 3.28
N THR A 19 0.63 -6.79 2.21
CA THR A 19 -0.26 -5.68 1.85
C THR A 19 -1.64 -6.19 1.40
N GLU A 20 -1.72 -7.32 0.69
CA GLU A 20 -3.00 -7.99 0.39
C GLU A 20 -3.73 -8.45 1.67
N GLU A 21 -3.01 -9.05 2.62
CA GLU A 21 -3.58 -9.49 3.90
C GLU A 21 -4.15 -8.29 4.70
N LEU A 22 -3.51 -7.12 4.66
CA LEU A 22 -4.05 -5.89 5.27
C LEU A 22 -5.39 -5.49 4.66
N ILE A 23 -5.52 -5.57 3.34
CA ILE A 23 -6.78 -5.30 2.63
C ILE A 23 -7.86 -6.30 3.06
N GLU A 24 -7.53 -7.59 3.17
CA GLU A 24 -8.45 -8.64 3.61
C GLU A 24 -8.91 -8.43 5.07
N LEU A 25 -8.05 -7.88 5.92
CA LEU A 25 -8.37 -7.49 7.30
C LEU A 25 -9.20 -6.19 7.38
N GLY A 26 -9.46 -5.53 6.25
CA GLY A 26 -10.26 -4.32 6.16
C GLY A 26 -9.49 -3.02 6.39
N PHE A 27 -8.15 -3.06 6.35
CA PHE A 27 -7.32 -1.87 6.45
C PHE A 27 -7.42 -1.03 5.18
N ASP A 28 -7.61 0.27 5.30
CA ASP A 28 -7.56 1.19 4.15
C ASP A 28 -6.10 1.48 3.77
N ILE A 29 -5.62 0.85 2.69
CA ILE A 29 -4.24 1.03 2.24
C ILE A 29 -4.06 2.33 1.43
N SER A 30 -5.14 3.08 1.19
CA SER A 30 -5.07 4.43 0.61
C SER A 30 -4.90 5.52 1.67
N ASP A 31 -5.08 5.19 2.95
CA ASP A 31 -4.91 6.14 4.06
C ASP A 31 -3.43 6.50 4.21
N PRO A 32 -3.04 7.79 4.02
CA PRO A 32 -1.65 8.23 4.17
C PRO A 32 -1.13 8.14 5.61
N CYS A 33 -1.98 7.87 6.61
CA CYS A 33 -1.58 7.63 7.99
C CYS A 33 -1.06 6.20 8.21
N GLY A 34 -1.38 5.26 7.33
CA GLY A 34 -0.84 3.91 7.32
C GLY A 34 0.43 3.84 6.46
N VAL A 35 1.41 3.04 6.90
CA VAL A 35 2.54 2.68 6.04
C VAL A 35 2.44 1.20 5.75
N THR A 36 2.21 0.86 4.50
CA THR A 36 2.15 -0.54 4.05
C THR A 36 3.55 -1.15 3.93
N GLU A 37 3.64 -2.48 3.97
CA GLU A 37 4.91 -3.17 3.74
C GLU A 37 5.47 -2.87 2.34
N LEU A 38 4.62 -2.64 1.33
CA LEU A 38 5.06 -2.23 -0.01
C LEU A 38 5.71 -0.84 0.00
N GLU A 39 5.13 0.14 0.69
CA GLU A 39 5.74 1.48 0.81
C GLU A 39 7.06 1.43 1.58
N TRP A 40 7.09 0.69 2.69
CA TRP A 40 8.31 0.50 3.46
C TRP A 40 9.41 -0.14 2.62
N THR A 41 9.05 -1.14 1.82
CA THR A 41 9.97 -1.84 0.91
C THR A 41 10.47 -0.92 -0.20
N ALA A 42 9.58 -0.11 -0.79
CA ALA A 42 9.94 0.87 -1.81
C ALA A 42 10.96 1.90 -1.30
N ASN A 43 10.77 2.38 -0.06
CA ASN A 43 11.68 3.33 0.56
C ASN A 43 13.03 2.70 0.92
N LYS A 44 13.03 1.42 1.31
CA LYS A 44 14.24 0.70 1.72
C LYS A 44 15.10 0.22 0.56
N TYR A 45 14.48 -0.16 -0.56
CA TYR A 45 15.15 -0.76 -1.72
C TYR A 45 14.79 0.01 -3.00
N PRO A 46 15.55 1.08 -3.33
CA PRO A 46 15.27 1.92 -4.50
C PRO A 46 15.25 1.12 -5.82
N GLU A 47 15.97 0.00 -5.89
CA GLU A 47 16.02 -0.90 -7.05
C GLU A 47 14.67 -1.53 -7.40
N ILE A 48 13.77 -1.68 -6.42
CA ILE A 48 12.41 -2.19 -6.60
C ILE A 48 11.33 -1.18 -6.25
N ALA A 49 11.68 0.07 -5.97
CA ALA A 49 10.74 1.10 -5.56
C ALA A 49 9.64 1.32 -6.60
N GLU A 50 10.00 1.44 -7.87
CA GLU A 50 9.03 1.61 -8.96
C GLU A 50 8.03 0.45 -9.01
N ARG A 51 8.51 -0.79 -8.90
CA ARG A 51 7.66 -1.98 -8.89
C ARG A 51 6.73 -2.01 -7.67
N CYS A 52 7.25 -1.67 -6.49
CA CYS A 52 6.45 -1.61 -5.26
C CYS A 52 5.36 -0.53 -5.35
N ASN A 53 5.70 0.66 -5.82
CA ASN A 53 4.77 1.77 -5.99
C ASN A 53 3.66 1.45 -7.00
N ASN A 54 4.03 0.86 -8.15
CA ASN A 54 3.05 0.43 -9.15
C ASN A 54 2.09 -0.64 -8.59
N ALA A 55 2.63 -1.64 -7.88
CA ALA A 55 1.83 -2.69 -7.26
C ALA A 55 0.88 -2.13 -6.18
N LEU A 56 1.34 -1.16 -5.38
CA LEU A 56 0.51 -0.49 -4.38
C LEU A 56 -0.66 0.27 -5.04
N LEU A 57 -0.39 1.01 -6.11
CA LEU A 57 -1.43 1.72 -6.87
C LEU A 57 -2.50 0.75 -7.41
N GLU A 58 -2.08 -0.39 -7.98
CA GLU A 58 -3.01 -1.42 -8.43
C GLU A 58 -3.85 -2.00 -7.28
N LEU A 59 -3.27 -2.20 -6.10
CA LEU A 59 -3.98 -2.68 -4.92
C LEU A 59 -4.98 -1.65 -4.39
N ILE A 60 -4.63 -0.37 -4.36
CA ILE A 60 -5.53 0.73 -4.00
C ILE A 60 -6.73 0.77 -4.95
N GLU A 61 -6.49 0.67 -6.26
CA GLU A 61 -7.58 0.62 -7.25
C GLU A 61 -8.48 -0.61 -7.07
N LYS A 62 -7.89 -1.77 -6.77
CA LYS A 62 -8.64 -3.01 -6.49
C LYS A 62 -9.48 -2.85 -5.22
N GLN A 63 -8.91 -2.32 -4.15
CA GLN A 63 -9.62 -2.09 -2.90
C GLN A 63 -10.79 -1.12 -3.10
N ALA A 64 -10.58 -0.01 -3.83
CA ALA A 64 -11.63 0.95 -4.15
C ALA A 64 -12.80 0.32 -4.93
N LYS A 65 -12.50 -0.61 -5.86
CA LYS A 65 -13.52 -1.37 -6.60
C LYS A 65 -14.28 -2.37 -5.71
N LEU A 66 -13.61 -2.97 -4.73
CA LEU A 66 -14.19 -3.96 -3.82
C LEU A 66 -14.99 -3.33 -2.67
N ASN A 67 -14.58 -2.16 -2.18
CA ASN A 67 -15.24 -1.46 -1.10
C ASN A 67 -15.32 0.06 -1.37
N PRO A 68 -16.30 0.52 -2.17
CA PRO A 68 -16.45 1.93 -2.53
C PRO A 68 -16.80 2.85 -1.33
N ASN A 69 -17.12 2.29 -0.16
CA ASN A 69 -17.38 3.07 1.05
C ASN A 69 -16.11 3.39 1.86
N LEU A 70 -14.98 2.72 1.62
CA LEU A 70 -13.74 2.95 2.37
C LEU A 70 -13.22 4.38 2.16
N GLY A 71 -13.18 4.85 0.90
CA GLY A 71 -12.82 6.23 0.56
C GLY A 71 -13.86 7.29 0.96
N LYS A 72 -15.05 6.90 1.44
CA LYS A 72 -16.12 7.85 1.83
C LYS A 72 -15.99 8.32 3.29
N ILE A 73 -15.23 7.60 4.12
CA ILE A 73 -15.02 7.95 5.53
C ILE A 73 -14.09 9.18 5.66
N ILE A 74 -13.18 9.37 4.70
CA ILE A 74 -12.24 10.50 4.68
C ILE A 74 -12.82 11.74 3.95
N TYR A 75 -13.77 11.53 3.01
CA TYR A 75 -14.41 12.58 2.21
C TYR A 75 -15.93 12.64 2.43
N SER A 76 -16.39 12.55 3.67
CA SER A 76 -17.74 13.01 3.98
C SER A 76 -17.71 14.54 4.02
N ASP A 77 -18.16 15.17 2.93
CA ASP A 77 -18.42 16.62 2.79
C ASP A 77 -19.41 17.18 3.84
N ASP A 78 -19.89 16.37 4.79
CA ASP A 78 -20.78 16.78 5.89
C ASP A 78 -20.05 17.60 6.99
N ASP A 79 -18.72 17.69 6.98
CA ASP A 79 -17.93 18.50 7.94
C ASP A 79 -17.36 19.82 7.33
N LEU A 80 -17.90 20.31 6.20
CA LEU A 80 -17.53 21.62 5.64
C LEU A 80 -18.56 22.75 5.89
N ASP A 81 -19.52 22.54 6.79
CA ASP A 81 -20.52 23.55 7.19
C ASP A 81 -20.40 23.95 8.68
N SER A 82 -19.22 24.43 9.10
CA SER A 82 -19.12 25.38 10.23
C SER A 82 -17.69 25.91 10.42
N PHE A 83 -17.43 27.12 9.94
CA PHE A 83 -16.65 28.14 10.64
C PHE A 83 -17.06 29.54 10.17
#